data_AF-A0A938LNX6-F1
#
_entry.id   AF-A0A938LNX6-F1
#
_cell.length_a   1.000
_cell.length_b   1.000
_cell.length_c   1.000
_cell.angle_alpha   90.00
_cell.angle_beta   90.00
_cell.angle_gamma   90.00
#
_symmetry.space_group_name_H-M   'P 1'
#
loop_
_entity.id
_entity.type
_entity.pdbx_description
1 polymer ?
#
loop_
_entity_poly.entity_id
_entity_poly.type
_entity_poly.pdbx_seq_one_letter_code
_entity_poly.pdbx_strand_id
1 'polypeptide(L)' 'MKYRVHRLDVTKETAQEELEQFLNQLEGEVLTVVPYVVPTFQLMGATAKVGFFLIVEKVKSSLQGR' A
#
# COMPACT_ATOMS: atom_id res chain seq x y z
N MET A 1 -2.43 9.95 18.55
CA MET A 1 -2.70 9.30 17.24
C MET A 1 -1.51 8.45 16.88
N LYS A 2 -1.71 7.32 16.21
CA LYS A 2 -0.62 6.47 15.72
C LYS A 2 -0.80 6.25 14.21
N TYR A 3 0.30 6.01 13.52
CA TYR A 3 0.30 5.69 12.11
C TYR A 3 0.78 4.26 11.94
N ARG A 4 0.14 3.52 11.02
CA ARG A 4 0.58 2.22 10.54
C ARG A 4 0.90 2.37 9.07
N VAL A 5 2.00 1.74 8.64
CA VAL A 5 2.37 1.68 7.23
C VAL A 5 2.33 0.23 6.82
N HIS A 6 1.47 -0.07 5.86
CA HIS A 6 1.24 -1.41 5.34
C HIS A 6 1.93 -1.54 3.98
N ARG A 7 2.46 -2.72 3.70
CA ARG A 7 2.93 -3.08 2.37
C ARG A 7 1.91 -4.02 1.75
N LEU A 8 1.46 -3.67 0.54
CA LEU A 8 0.61 -4.52 -0.29
C LEU A 8 1.36 -4.85 -1.57
N ASP A 9 1.87 -6.07 -1.65
CA ASP A 9 2.40 -6.63 -2.89
C ASP A 9 1.25 -6.92 -3.84
N VAL A 10 1.39 -6.50 -5.11
CA VAL A 10 0.34 -6.63 -6.14
C VAL A 10 0.95 -7.04 -7.47
N THR A 11 0.15 -7.61 -8.37
CA THR A 11 0.52 -7.73 -9.79
C THR A 11 -0.21 -6.69 -10.63
N LYS A 12 0.18 -6.53 -11.90
CA LYS A 12 -0.48 -5.60 -12.83
C LYS A 12 -1.95 -5.95 -13.03
N GLU A 13 -2.28 -7.24 -12.95
CA GLU A 13 -3.62 -7.78 -13.19
C GLU A 13 -4.50 -7.68 -11.95
N THR A 14 -3.94 -7.84 -10.74
CA THR A 14 -4.71 -7.91 -9.49
C THR A 14 -4.69 -6.62 -8.67
N ALA A 15 -3.86 -5.64 -9.02
CA ALA A 15 -3.63 -4.43 -8.21
C ALA A 15 -4.90 -3.68 -7.80
N GLN A 16 -5.91 -3.60 -8.66
CA GLN A 16 -7.16 -2.91 -8.33
C GLN A 16 -7.97 -3.69 -7.29
N GLU A 17 -8.21 -4.98 -7.53
CA GLU A 17 -9.04 -5.83 -6.65
C GLU A 17 -8.39 -6.03 -5.28
N GLU A 18 -7.07 -6.29 -5.25
CA GLU A 18 -6.34 -6.48 -3.99
C GLU A 18 -6.27 -5.19 -3.18
N LEU A 19 -6.09 -4.03 -3.83
CA LEU A 19 -6.11 -2.75 -3.12
C LEU A 19 -7.50 -2.45 -2.55
N GLU A 20 -8.56 -2.67 -3.34
CA GLU A 20 -9.94 -2.47 -2.85
C GLU A 20 -10.24 -3.39 -1.66
N GLN A 21 -9.90 -4.68 -1.77
CA GLN A 21 -10.08 -5.64 -0.69
C GLN A 21 -9.28 -5.24 0.57
N PHE A 22 -8.04 -4.78 0.40
CA PHE A 22 -7.19 -4.33 1.50
C PHE A 22 -7.79 -3.11 2.21
N LEU A 23 -8.19 -2.08 1.45
CA LEU A 23 -8.75 -0.84 2.01
C LEU A 23 -10.03 -1.11 2.80
N ASN A 24 -10.89 -2.01 2.32
CA ASN A 24 -12.14 -2.40 2.99
C ASN A 24 -11.93 -3.17 4.31
N GLN A 25 -10.71 -3.65 4.59
CA GLN A 25 -10.38 -4.34 5.85
C GLN A 25 -9.78 -3.41 6.91
N LEU A 26 -9.43 -2.17 6.56
CA LEU A 26 -8.80 -1.24 7.49
C LEU A 26 -9.81 -0.68 8.49
N GLU A 27 -9.41 -0.58 9.76
CA GLU A 27 -10.21 0.02 10.83
C GLU A 27 -9.98 1.54 10.93
N GLY A 28 -8.82 2.01 10.46
CA GLY A 28 -8.40 3.41 10.49
C GLY A 28 -8.69 4.19 9.21
N GLU A 29 -8.29 5.46 9.24
CA GLU A 29 -8.43 6.37 8.10
C GLU A 29 -7.21 6.24 7.18
N VAL A 30 -7.42 5.92 5.90
CA VAL A 30 -6.34 5.89 4.91
C VAL A 30 -5.96 7.31 4.53
N LEU A 31 -4.69 7.66 4.70
CA LEU A 31 -4.18 8.99 4.39
C LEU A 31 -3.56 9.07 3.00
N THR A 32 -2.82 8.03 2.60
CA THR A 32 -2.15 7.98 1.31
C THR A 32 -1.78 6.56 0.91
N VAL A 33 -1.64 6.35 -0.40
CA VAL A 33 -1.14 5.13 -1.03
C VAL A 33 0.04 5.53 -1.91
N VAL A 34 1.24 5.01 -1.59
CA VAL A 34 2.48 5.34 -2.30
C VAL A 34 2.93 4.12 -3.10
N PRO A 35 2.99 4.18 -4.44
CA PRO A 35 3.55 3.11 -5.24
C PRO A 35 5.07 3.10 -5.11
N TYR A 36 5.64 1.95 -4.74
CA TYR A 36 7.08 1.71 -4.86
C TYR A 36 7.37 1.13 -6.25
N VAL A 37 8.05 1.92 -7.08
CA VAL A 37 8.34 1.57 -8.47
C VAL A 37 9.78 1.12 -8.61
N VAL A 38 10.00 -0.03 -9.26
CA VAL A 38 11.31 -0.64 -9.46
C VAL A 38 11.68 -0.55 -10.95
N PRO A 39 12.88 -0.03 -11.29
CA PRO A 39 13.41 -0.10 -12.65
C PRO A 39 13.50 -1.55 -13.12
N THR A 40 13.16 -1.81 -14.39
CA THR A 40 13.29 -3.12 -15.01
C THR A 40 13.80 -2.98 -16.43
N PHE A 41 14.69 -3.88 -16.85
CA PHE A 41 15.14 -3.95 -18.24
C PHE A 41 14.29 -4.98 -18.97
N GLN A 42 13.69 -4.56 -20.08
CA GLN A 42 12.96 -5.42 -21.00
C GLN A 42 13.65 -5.42 -22.36
N LEU A 43 13.25 -6.33 -23.26
CA LEU A 43 13.87 -6.47 -24.59
C LEU A 43 13.84 -5.16 -25.40
N MET A 44 12.84 -4.29 -25.16
CA MET A 44 12.67 -3.00 -25.82
C MET A 44 13.28 -1.81 -25.06
N GLY A 45 14.07 -2.05 -24.01
CA GLY A 45 14.77 -1.02 -23.25
C GLY A 45 14.44 -0.97 -21.76
N ALA A 46 14.89 0.11 -21.11
CA ALA A 46 14.62 0.35 -19.69
C ALA A 46 13.18 0.85 -19.50
N THR A 47 12.47 0.23 -18.55
CA THR A 47 11.14 0.65 -18.10
C THR A 47 11.07 0.52 -16.57
N ALA A 48 9.88 0.64 -16.00
CA ALA A 48 9.66 0.49 -14.58
C ALA A 48 8.37 -0.29 -14.32
N LYS A 49 8.32 -1.04 -13.23
CA LYS A 49 7.12 -1.73 -12.77
C LYS A 49 6.82 -1.35 -11.33
N VAL A 50 5.54 -1.32 -10.97
CA VAL A 50 5.15 -1.26 -9.56
C VAL A 50 5.59 -2.56 -8.90
N GLY A 51 6.32 -2.45 -7.79
CA GLY A 51 6.66 -3.59 -6.95
C GLY A 51 5.56 -3.85 -5.93
N PHE A 52 5.19 -2.82 -5.17
CA PHE A 52 4.17 -2.87 -4.13
C PHE A 52 3.64 -1.47 -3.82
N PHE A 53 2.54 -1.39 -3.07
CA PHE A 53 2.04 -0.16 -2.47
C PHE A 53 2.43 -0.07 -1.00
N LEU A 54 2.76 1.14 -0.55
CA LEU A 54 2.77 1.49 0.86
C LEU A 54 1.48 2.25 1.19
N ILE A 55 0.65 1.68 2.05
CA ILE A 55 -0.59 2.32 2.51
C ILE A 55 -0.36 2.88 3.91
N VAL A 56 -0.59 4.18 4.07
CA VAL A 56 -0.51 4.85 5.38
C VAL A 56 -1.90 4.94 5.98
N GLU A 57 -2.08 4.25 7.10
CA GLU A 57 -3.31 4.24 7.89
C GLU A 57 -3.09 5.04 9.18
N LYS A 58 -4.00 5.97 9.45
CA LYS A 58 -4.09 6.67 10.73
C LYS A 58 -5.04 5.92 11.65
N VAL A 59 -4.49 5.43 12.76
CA VAL A 59 -5.25 4.71 13.79
C VAL A 59 -5.38 5.56 15.05
N LYS A 60 -6.52 5.41 15.74
CA LYS A 60 -6.70 6.00 17.05
C LYS A 60 -5.65 5.41 17.99
N SER A 61 -4.95 6.27 18.73
CA SER A 61 -4.02 5.80 19.75
C SER A 61 -4.85 5.35 20.95
N SER A 62 -4.92 4.05 21.21
CA SER A 62 -5.38 3.55 22.49
C SER A 62 -4.26 3.73 23.53
N LEU A 63 -4.35 4.80 24.31
CA LEU A 63 -3.69 5.03 25.60
C LEU A 63 -4.72 5.84 26.40
N GLN A 64 -5.19 5.52 27.60
CA GLN A 64 -4.84 4.56 28.65
C GLN A 64 -6.14 4.10 29.31
N GLY A 65 -6.21 2.81 29.64
CA GLY A 65 -7.30 2.22 30.41
C GLY A 65 -6.78 1.03 31.19
N ARG A 66 -5.70 1.25 31.97
CA ARG A 66 -5.29 0.46 33.14
C ARG A 66 -4.53 1.38 34.07
#